data_AF-A0A8G2BUZ7-F1
#
_entry.id   AF-A0A8G2BUZ7-F1
#
_cell.length_a   1.000
_cell.length_b   1.000
_cell.length_c   1.000
_cell.angle_alpha   90.00
_cell.angle_beta   90.00
_cell.angle_gamma   90.00
#
_symmetry.space_group_name_H-M   'P 1'
#
loop_
_entity.id
_entity.type
_entity.pdbx_description
1 polymer ?
#
loop_
_entity_poly.entity_id
_entity_poly.type
_entity_poly.pdbx_seq_one_letter_code
_entity_poly.pdbx_strand_id
1 'polypeptide(L)' 'METTRINRLKIVLAEQNKTGKWLAEQLEKNEATVSRWCSNSSQPSLEMLLKIADVLNIDVRKLINHGNNEE' A
#
# COMPACT_ATOMS: atom_id res chain seq x y z
N MET A 1 -16.14 12.00 10.12
CA MET A 1 -16.20 10.75 9.33
C MET A 1 -14.85 10.09 9.50
N GLU A 2 -14.80 8.93 10.14
CA GLU A 2 -13.57 8.13 10.24
C GLU A 2 -13.12 7.76 8.81
N THR A 3 -11.93 8.20 8.43
CA THR A 3 -11.37 7.84 7.12
C THR A 3 -10.97 6.37 7.19
N THR A 4 -11.80 5.49 6.64
CA THR A 4 -11.50 4.06 6.54
C THR A 4 -10.16 3.87 5.84
N ARG A 5 -9.18 3.31 6.54
CA ARG A 5 -7.91 2.92 5.93
C ARG A 5 -8.15 1.64 5.15
N ILE A 6 -8.26 1.76 3.83
CA ILE A 6 -8.52 0.62 2.94
C ILE A 6 -7.25 -0.22 2.77
N ASN A 7 -6.12 0.44 2.46
CA ASN A 7 -4.85 -0.24 2.29
C ASN A 7 -3.95 -0.07 3.52
N ARG A 8 -3.04 -1.02 3.72
CA ARG A 8 -2.03 -1.01 4.80
C ARG A 8 -0.60 -0.94 4.28
N LEU A 9 -0.40 -0.32 3.11
CA LEU A 9 0.91 -0.22 2.46
C LEU A 9 2.00 0.35 3.36
N LYS A 10 1.68 1.41 4.11
CA LYS A 10 2.64 2.04 5.03
C LYS A 10 3.14 1.07 6.10
N ILE A 11 2.26 0.22 6.63
CA ILE A 11 2.60 -0.76 7.67
C ILE A 11 3.47 -1.86 7.06
N VAL A 12 3.06 -2.40 5.91
CA VAL A 12 3.80 -3.46 5.22
C VAL A 12 5.19 -3.00 4.81
N LEU A 13 5.35 -1.77 4.33
CA LEU A 13 6.66 -1.20 4.03
C LEU A 13 7.53 -1.10 5.28
N ALA A 14 6.96 -0.68 6.41
CA ALA A 14 7.69 -0.63 7.68
C ALA A 14 8.08 -2.04 8.20
N GLU A 15 7.17 -3.02 8.11
CA GLU A 15 7.42 -4.42 8.47
C GLU A 15 8.57 -5.03 7.65
N GLN A 16 8.70 -4.65 6.38
CA GLN A 16 9.78 -5.09 5.49
C GLN A 16 11.01 -4.18 5.50
N ASN A 17 11.04 -3.14 6.34
CA ASN A 17 12.12 -2.14 6.40
C ASN A 17 12.42 -1.48 5.03
N LYS A 18 11.36 -1.21 4.27
CA LYS A 18 11.37 -0.56 2.95
C LYS A 18 10.76 0.83 3.04
N THR A 19 11.23 1.74 2.19
CA THR A 19 10.73 3.13 2.16
C THR A 19 9.72 3.32 1.02
N GLY A 20 8.87 4.36 1.14
CA GLY A 20 7.98 4.74 0.04
C GLY A 20 8.75 5.17 -1.22
N LYS A 21 9.94 5.75 -1.04
CA LYS A 21 10.88 6.06 -2.13
C LYS A 21 11.36 4.80 -2.84
N TRP A 22 11.79 3.79 -2.08
CA TRP A 22 12.18 2.48 -2.63
C TRP A 22 11.04 1.87 -3.47
N LEU A 23 9.81 1.89 -2.94
CA LEU A 23 8.66 1.36 -3.67
C LEU A 23 8.36 2.17 -4.94
N ALA A 24 8.52 3.50 -4.91
CA ALA A 24 8.36 4.36 -6.06
C ALA A 24 9.37 4.04 -7.18
N GLU A 25 10.63 3.78 -6.80
CA GLU A 25 11.69 3.35 -7.73
C GLU A 25 11.37 2.00 -8.36
N GLN A 26 10.93 1.00 -7.57
CA GLN A 26 10.59 -0.33 -8.11
C GLN A 26 9.39 -0.32 -9.08
N LEU A 27 8.49 0.64 -8.93
CA LEU A 27 7.27 0.74 -9.70
C LEU A 27 7.34 1.76 -10.84
N GLU A 28 8.49 2.45 -10.98
CA GLU A 28 8.70 3.57 -11.89
C GLU A 28 7.59 4.64 -11.72
N LYS A 29 7.25 4.96 -10.47
CA LYS A 29 6.23 5.95 -10.11
C LYS A 29 6.83 7.13 -9.37
N ASN A 30 6.08 8.23 -9.37
CA ASN A 30 6.43 9.40 -8.57
C ASN A 30 6.25 9.10 -7.07
N GLU A 31 7.25 9.48 -6.25
CA GLU A 31 7.21 9.36 -4.79
C GLU A 31 5.95 9.99 -4.18
N ALA A 32 5.46 11.11 -4.73
CA ALA A 32 4.23 11.76 -4.28
C ALA A 32 2.97 10.89 -4.50
N THR A 33 2.96 10.05 -5.52
CA THR A 33 1.85 9.10 -5.75
C THR A 33 1.89 7.96 -4.74
N VAL A 34 3.09 7.38 -4.50
CA VAL A 34 3.25 6.32 -3.49
C VAL A 34 2.99 6.85 -2.08
N SER A 35 3.41 8.09 -1.78
CA SER A 35 3.12 8.76 -0.52
C SER A 35 1.62 8.91 -0.28
N ARG A 36 0.86 9.29 -1.32
CA ARG A 36 -0.61 9.37 -1.24
C ARG A 36 -1.27 8.02 -1.01
N TRP A 37 -0.74 6.95 -1.59
CA TRP A 37 -1.18 5.57 -1.30
C TRP A 37 -0.91 5.18 0.14
N CYS A 38 0.29 5.46 0.66
CA CYS A 38 0.67 5.17 2.03
C CYS A 38 -0.17 5.95 3.06
N SER A 39 -0.58 7.18 2.74
CA SER A 39 -1.47 7.99 3.58
C SER A 39 -2.95 7.66 3.41
N ASN A 40 -3.31 6.70 2.54
CA ASN A 40 -4.69 6.38 2.14
C ASN A 40 -5.47 7.56 1.52
N SER A 41 -4.80 8.67 1.18
CA SER A 41 -5.43 9.83 0.52
C SER A 41 -5.86 9.53 -0.92
N SER A 42 -5.18 8.60 -1.59
CA SER A 42 -5.64 7.98 -2.84
C SER A 42 -5.39 6.49 -2.76
N GLN A 43 -6.18 5.70 -3.49
CA GLN A 43 -5.99 4.25 -3.54
C GLN A 43 -5.23 3.85 -4.81
N PRO A 44 -4.29 2.90 -4.74
CA PRO A 44 -3.77 2.23 -5.93
C PRO A 44 -4.91 1.47 -6.64
N SER A 45 -4.84 1.35 -7.97
CA SER A 45 -5.74 0.45 -8.69
C SER A 45 -5.48 -1.01 -8.28
N LEU A 46 -6.42 -1.91 -8.56
CA LEU A 46 -6.24 -3.34 -8.31
C LEU A 46 -5.01 -3.91 -9.03
N GLU A 47 -4.79 -3.51 -10.29
CA GLU A 47 -3.58 -3.89 -11.04
C GLU A 47 -2.30 -3.41 -10.34
N MET A 48 -2.33 -2.21 -9.77
CA MET A 48 -1.18 -1.64 -9.06
C MET A 48 -0.95 -2.36 -7.72
N LEU A 49 -2.00 -2.76 -7.01
CA LEU A 49 -1.90 -3.57 -5.80
C LEU A 49 -1.24 -4.92 -6.08
N LEU A 50 -1.59 -5.59 -7.18
CA LEU A 50 -0.94 -6.83 -7.60
C LEU A 50 0.56 -6.61 -7.84
N LYS A 51 0.92 -5.57 -8.61
CA LYS A 51 2.34 -5.23 -8.84
C LYS A 51 3.10 -4.92 -7.54
N ILE A 52 2.47 -4.20 -6.61
CA ILE A 52 3.08 -3.92 -5.31
C ILE A 52 3.27 -5.21 -4.51
N ALA A 53 2.28 -6.11 -4.52
CA ALA A 53 2.37 -7.40 -3.85
C ALA A 53 3.51 -8.26 -4.41
N ASP A 54 3.66 -8.28 -5.73
CA ASP A 54 4.77 -8.98 -6.42
C ASP A 54 6.13 -8.39 -6.04
N VAL A 55 6.29 -7.06 -6.08
CA VAL A 55 7.52 -6.35 -5.71
C VAL A 55 7.87 -6.57 -4.23
N LEU A 56 6.88 -6.68 -3.36
CA LEU A 56 7.04 -6.92 -1.93
C LEU A 56 7.10 -8.43 -1.60
N ASN A 57 6.94 -9.31 -2.59
CA ASN A 57 6.88 -10.76 -2.46
C ASN A 57 5.92 -11.22 -1.35
N ILE A 58 4.70 -10.70 -1.36
CA ILE A 58 3.63 -11.03 -0.41
C ILE A 58 2.31 -11.26 -1.13
N ASP A 59 1.37 -11.90 -0.42
CA ASP A 59 0.00 -12.00 -0.90
C ASP A 59 -0.68 -10.63 -0.92
N VAL A 60 -1.35 -10.30 -2.03
CA VAL A 60 -2.07 -9.02 -2.21
C VAL A 60 -3.10 -8.75 -1.10
N ARG A 61 -3.69 -9.79 -0.51
CA ARG A 61 -4.62 -9.66 0.63
C ARG A 61 -3.97 -9.02 1.84
N LYS A 62 -2.65 -9.18 2.02
CA LYS A 62 -1.89 -8.53 3.10
C LYS A 62 -1.72 -7.02 2.91
N LEU A 63 -2.03 -6.49 1.72
CA LEU A 63 -2.01 -5.05 1.45
C LEU A 63 -3.34 -4.35 1.78
N ILE A 64 -4.39 -5.11 2.06
CA ILE A 64 -5.75 -4.61 2.28
C ILE A 64 -6.14 -4.85 3.73
N ASN A 65 -6.79 -3.88 4.38
CA ASN A 65 -7.37 -4.08 5.70
C ASN A 65 -8.67 -4.88 5.58
N HIS A 66 -8.94 -5.75 6.55
CA HIS A 66 -10.23 -6.42 6.64
C HIS A 66 -11.33 -5.36 6.73
N GLY A 67 -12.24 -5.35 5.76
CA GLY A 67 -13.24 -4.30 5.57
C GLY A 67 -14.34 -4.25 6.63
N ASN A 68 -14.25 -5.06 7.68
CA ASN A 68 -15.21 -5.08 8.78
C ASN A 68 -14.42 -4.98 10.07
N ASN A 69 -14.68 -3.93 10.85
CA ASN A 69 -14.44 -3.95 12.28
C ASN A 69 -15.31 -5.08 12.84
N GLU A 70 -14.77 -6.27 13.01
CA GLU A 70 -15.34 -7.24 13.93
C GLU A 70 -14.98 -6.77 15.35
N GLU A 71 -15.92 -6.04 15.95
CA GLU A 71 -16.16 -6.15 17.40
C GLU A 71 -17.04 -7.38 17.66
#